data_AF-A0AAN1WJQ0-F1
#
_entry.id   AF-A0AAN1WJQ0-F1
#
_cell.length_a   1.000
_cell.length_b   1.000
_cell.length_c   1.000
_cell.angle_alpha   90.00
_cell.angle_beta   90.00
_cell.angle_gamma   90.00
#
_symmetry.space_group_name_H-M   'P 1'
#
loop_
_entity.id
_entity.type
_entity.pdbx_description
1 polymer ?
#
loop_
_entity_poly.entity_id
_entity_poly.type
_entity_poly.pdbx_seq_one_letter_code
_entity_poly.pdbx_strand_id
1 'polypeptide(L)'
;MSEKVKKSIWDETGPDRYLGDFNCNAQNLAVLKYVEHAKKQAGVLSNSDLSKIDTFISEIPSNPNVSDIYRYLDNVCGIDGVGIPIAICMLSRSRSGEFPPFDQYVLLGLFRSGVLTQDEYDELARKKISTFSEIYLRKVVKLWLEETASGRKPSHIDESWVLLGKKK
;
A
#
# COMPACT_ATOMS: atom_id res chain seq x y z
N MET A 1 -19.23 -11.07 19.40
CA MET A 1 -19.10 -10.19 18.22
C MET A 1 -17.88 -10.64 17.43
N SER A 2 -18.07 -11.27 16.27
CA SER A 2 -16.97 -11.64 15.38
C SER A 2 -16.23 -10.36 14.97
N GLU A 3 -14.96 -10.24 15.35
CA GLU A 3 -14.07 -9.26 14.75
C GLU A 3 -14.14 -9.47 13.24
N LYS A 4 -14.73 -8.50 12.52
CA LYS A 4 -14.70 -8.51 11.05
C LYS A 4 -13.24 -8.53 10.64
N VAL A 5 -12.70 -9.72 10.33
CA VAL A 5 -11.36 -9.92 9.79
C VAL A 5 -11.17 -8.90 8.68
N LYS A 6 -10.28 -7.92 8.87
CA LYS A 6 -9.88 -7.01 7.79
C LYS A 6 -9.36 -7.90 6.66
N LYS A 7 -9.99 -7.81 5.48
CA LYS A 7 -9.55 -8.55 4.29
C LYS A 7 -8.09 -8.17 4.02
N SER A 8 -7.23 -9.17 3.89
CA SER A 8 -5.84 -8.96 3.49
C SER A 8 -5.81 -8.52 2.04
N ILE A 9 -4.98 -7.53 1.69
CA ILE A 9 -4.80 -7.13 0.29
C ILE A 9 -4.15 -8.25 -0.55
N TRP A 10 -3.54 -9.25 0.11
CA TRP A 10 -2.83 -10.37 -0.49
C TRP A 10 -3.71 -11.57 -0.84
N ASP A 11 -5.00 -11.56 -0.52
CA ASP A 11 -5.92 -12.63 -0.93
C ASP A 11 -6.01 -12.71 -2.45
N GLU A 12 -5.50 -13.79 -3.02
CA GLU A 12 -5.38 -14.01 -4.46
C GLU A 12 -6.74 -14.22 -5.13
N THR A 13 -7.74 -14.71 -4.40
CA THR A 13 -9.11 -14.93 -4.92
C THR A 13 -10.00 -13.69 -4.81
N GLY A 14 -9.51 -12.66 -4.13
CA GLY A 14 -10.23 -11.42 -3.88
C GLY A 14 -10.55 -10.64 -5.16
N PRO A 15 -9.55 -10.34 -6.02
CA PRO A 15 -9.74 -9.58 -7.25
C PRO A 15 -10.72 -10.21 -8.25
N ASP A 16 -10.79 -11.55 -8.34
CA ASP A 16 -11.64 -12.25 -9.32
C ASP A 16 -13.12 -11.87 -9.20
N ARG A 17 -13.57 -11.51 -8.00
CA ARG A 17 -14.95 -11.07 -7.73
C ARG A 17 -15.32 -9.77 -8.43
N TYR A 18 -14.33 -8.97 -8.80
CA TYR A 18 -14.50 -7.66 -9.43
C TYR A 18 -14.20 -7.72 -10.93
N LEU A 19 -13.75 -8.86 -11.47
CA LEU A 19 -13.50 -9.00 -12.91
C LEU A 19 -14.77 -8.81 -13.75
N GLY A 20 -15.96 -9.08 -13.21
CA GLY A 20 -17.22 -8.82 -13.92
C GLY A 20 -17.55 -7.33 -14.08
N ASP A 21 -16.96 -6.47 -13.26
CA ASP A 21 -17.16 -5.01 -13.29
C ASP A 21 -16.28 -4.32 -14.35
N PHE A 22 -15.33 -5.07 -14.93
CA PHE A 22 -14.38 -4.57 -15.90
C PHE A 22 -14.32 -5.50 -17.11
N ASN A 23 -14.14 -4.97 -18.33
CA ASN A 23 -13.85 -5.83 -19.47
C ASN A 23 -12.55 -6.61 -19.18
N CYS A 24 -12.50 -7.91 -19.49
CA CYS A 24 -11.47 -8.90 -19.12
C CYS A 24 -9.99 -8.49 -19.31
N ASN A 25 -9.72 -7.39 -20.03
CA ASN A 25 -8.40 -6.78 -20.22
C ASN A 25 -7.94 -5.87 -19.06
N ALA A 26 -8.73 -5.75 -17.98
CA ALA A 26 -8.47 -4.80 -16.88
C ALA A 26 -8.26 -5.49 -15.51
N GLN A 27 -7.46 -6.56 -15.49
CA GLN A 27 -7.13 -7.30 -14.25
C GLN A 27 -6.57 -6.39 -13.15
N ASN A 28 -5.76 -5.38 -13.50
CA ASN A 28 -5.26 -4.41 -12.54
C ASN A 28 -6.37 -3.54 -11.91
N LEU A 29 -7.42 -3.19 -12.64
CA LEU A 29 -8.52 -2.40 -12.08
C LEU A 29 -9.30 -3.22 -11.04
N ALA A 30 -9.49 -4.52 -11.27
CA ALA A 30 -10.07 -5.42 -10.28
C ALA A 30 -9.20 -5.54 -9.02
N VAL A 31 -7.87 -5.55 -9.17
CA VAL A 31 -6.93 -5.50 -8.04
C VAL A 31 -7.07 -4.19 -7.25
N LEU A 32 -7.11 -3.04 -7.92
CA LEU A 32 -7.27 -1.74 -7.26
C LEU A 32 -8.61 -1.65 -6.52
N LYS A 33 -9.70 -2.13 -7.15
CA LYS A 33 -11.04 -2.22 -6.54
C LYS A 33 -11.05 -3.13 -5.31
N TYR A 34 -10.32 -4.25 -5.37
CA TYR A 34 -10.17 -5.14 -4.22
C TYR A 34 -9.45 -4.45 -3.06
N VAL A 35 -8.36 -3.73 -3.32
CA VAL A 35 -7.61 -2.98 -2.30
C VAL A 35 -8.48 -1.90 -1.66
N GLU A 36 -9.19 -1.11 -2.46
CA GLU A 36 -10.17 -0.11 -1.99
C GLU A 36 -11.16 -0.75 -1.00
N HIS A 37 -11.81 -1.86 -1.42
CA HIS A 37 -12.76 -2.58 -0.59
C HIS A 37 -12.10 -3.14 0.69
N ALA A 38 -10.88 -3.68 0.60
CA ALA A 38 -10.15 -4.24 1.74
C ALA A 38 -9.78 -3.18 2.78
N LYS A 39 -9.46 -1.95 2.34
CA LYS A 39 -9.08 -0.84 3.22
C LYS A 39 -10.27 -0.02 3.75
N LYS A 40 -11.50 -0.30 3.28
CA LYS A 40 -12.75 0.35 3.74
C LYS A 40 -12.71 1.87 3.61
N GLN A 41 -12.43 2.34 2.40
CA GLN A 41 -12.38 3.76 2.06
C GLN A 41 -13.74 4.47 2.33
N ALA A 42 -13.67 5.75 2.68
CA ALA A 42 -14.84 6.62 2.67
C ALA A 42 -15.08 7.07 1.22
N GLY A 43 -16.17 6.60 0.60
CA GLY A 43 -16.45 6.83 -0.81
C GLY A 43 -16.01 5.67 -1.70
N VAL A 44 -16.68 5.56 -2.85
CA VAL A 44 -16.43 4.52 -3.85
C VAL A 44 -15.76 5.18 -5.06
N LEU A 45 -14.55 4.75 -5.38
CA LEU A 45 -13.79 5.18 -6.56
C LEU A 45 -14.51 4.75 -7.83
N SER A 46 -14.64 5.70 -8.75
CA SER A 46 -15.16 5.42 -10.09
C SER A 46 -14.14 4.62 -10.90
N ASN A 47 -14.60 3.94 -11.96
CA ASN A 47 -13.70 3.24 -12.87
C ASN A 47 -12.69 4.20 -13.53
N SER A 48 -13.07 5.46 -13.76
CA SER A 48 -12.16 6.49 -14.29
C SER A 48 -11.03 6.81 -13.30
N ASP A 49 -11.34 6.89 -12.00
CA ASP A 49 -10.32 7.14 -10.98
C ASP A 49 -9.36 5.96 -10.86
N LEU A 50 -9.87 4.73 -10.89
CA LEU A 50 -9.04 3.53 -10.87
C LEU A 50 -8.11 3.47 -12.10
N SER A 51 -8.60 3.84 -13.28
CA SER A 51 -7.76 3.92 -14.49
C SER A 51 -6.67 4.99 -14.41
N LYS A 52 -6.95 6.14 -13.79
CA LYS A 52 -5.92 7.18 -13.54
C LYS A 52 -4.87 6.66 -12.56
N ILE A 53 -5.29 6.00 -11.48
CA ILE A 53 -4.37 5.41 -10.49
C ILE A 53 -3.48 4.36 -11.15
N ASP A 54 -4.03 3.46 -11.97
CA ASP A 54 -3.26 2.45 -12.70
C ASP A 54 -2.21 3.09 -13.62
N THR A 55 -2.58 4.18 -14.31
CA THR A 55 -1.64 4.97 -15.13
C THR A 55 -0.48 5.48 -14.29
N PHE A 56 -0.76 6.14 -13.15
CA PHE A 56 0.30 6.65 -12.27
C PHE A 56 1.17 5.54 -11.67
N ILE A 57 0.61 4.37 -11.38
CA ILE A 57 1.38 3.19 -10.93
C ILE A 57 2.32 2.71 -12.02
N SER A 58 1.87 2.68 -13.28
CA SER A 58 2.68 2.23 -14.42
C SER A 58 3.89 3.13 -14.71
N GLU A 59 3.81 4.39 -14.31
CA GLU A 59 4.89 5.38 -14.47
C GLU A 59 6.00 5.23 -13.42
N ILE A 60 5.77 4.48 -12.34
CA ILE A 60 6.79 4.27 -11.30
C ILE A 60 7.82 3.25 -11.79
N PRO A 61 9.11 3.61 -11.87
CA PRO A 61 10.16 2.67 -12.23
C PRO A 61 10.36 1.63 -11.11
N SER A 62 10.84 0.43 -11.46
CA SER A 62 11.11 -0.63 -10.48
C SER A 62 12.15 -0.25 -9.41
N ASN A 63 13.00 0.75 -9.68
CA ASN A 63 13.94 1.33 -8.71
C ASN A 63 13.66 2.84 -8.58
N PRO A 64 12.62 3.24 -7.84
CA PRO A 64 12.24 4.64 -7.75
C PRO A 64 13.14 5.43 -6.82
N ASN A 65 13.26 6.72 -7.12
CA ASN A 65 13.80 7.71 -6.21
C ASN A 65 12.67 8.41 -5.42
N VAL A 66 13.03 9.29 -4.47
CA VAL A 66 12.07 9.99 -3.61
C VAL A 66 11.06 10.81 -4.44
N SER A 67 11.50 11.43 -5.53
CA SER A 67 10.66 12.26 -6.40
C SER A 67 9.60 11.43 -7.14
N ASP A 68 9.91 10.17 -7.46
CA ASP A 68 8.95 9.28 -8.13
C ASP A 68 7.80 8.92 -7.18
N ILE A 69 8.12 8.54 -5.93
CA ILE A 69 7.12 8.26 -4.90
C ILE A 69 6.34 9.53 -4.52
N TYR A 70 7.02 10.67 -4.41
CA TYR A 70 6.37 11.95 -4.19
C TYR A 70 5.33 12.24 -5.28
N ARG A 71 5.73 12.19 -6.55
CA ARG A 71 4.84 12.51 -7.68
C ARG A 71 3.65 11.55 -7.74
N TYR A 72 3.89 10.26 -7.52
CA TYR A 72 2.83 9.27 -7.41
C TYR A 72 1.82 9.66 -6.32
N LEU A 73 2.30 9.93 -5.10
CA LEU A 73 1.43 10.27 -3.98
C LEU A 73 0.71 11.61 -4.18
N ASP A 74 1.38 12.62 -4.74
CA ASP A 74 0.80 13.93 -5.03
C ASP A 74 -0.36 13.83 -6.04
N ASN A 75 -0.16 13.06 -7.11
CA ASN A 75 -1.18 12.81 -8.11
C ASN A 75 -2.35 11.96 -7.58
N VAL A 76 -2.04 10.86 -6.88
CA VAL A 76 -3.06 9.90 -6.43
C VAL A 76 -3.83 10.41 -5.22
N CYS A 77 -3.19 11.10 -4.28
CA CYS A 77 -3.87 11.66 -3.11
C CYS A 77 -4.72 12.90 -3.44
N GLY A 78 -4.63 13.43 -4.66
CA GLY A 78 -5.55 14.43 -5.19
C GLY A 78 -6.93 13.86 -5.57
N ILE A 79 -7.07 12.53 -5.62
CA ILE A 79 -8.34 11.84 -5.90
C ILE A 79 -9.13 11.70 -4.59
N ASP A 80 -10.40 12.09 -4.62
CA ASP A 80 -11.24 12.09 -3.41
C ASP A 80 -11.33 10.71 -2.75
N GLY A 81 -11.18 10.71 -1.42
CA GLY A 81 -11.12 9.51 -0.59
C GLY A 81 -9.79 8.74 -0.60
N VAL A 82 -8.81 9.07 -1.46
CA VAL A 82 -7.54 8.33 -1.53
C VAL A 82 -6.48 8.97 -0.65
N GLY A 83 -6.27 8.42 0.55
CA GLY A 83 -5.14 8.80 1.41
C GLY A 83 -3.87 8.02 1.12
N ILE A 84 -2.71 8.52 1.59
CA ILE A 84 -1.39 7.87 1.44
C ILE A 84 -1.41 6.36 1.73
N PRO A 85 -1.98 5.86 2.85
CA PRO A 85 -2.00 4.41 3.12
C PRO A 85 -2.69 3.59 2.03
N ILE A 86 -3.79 4.11 1.47
CA ILE A 86 -4.54 3.44 0.41
C ILE A 86 -3.72 3.46 -0.88
N ALA A 87 -3.17 4.61 -1.25
CA ALA A 87 -2.32 4.76 -2.42
C ALA A 87 -1.13 3.80 -2.40
N ILE A 88 -0.45 3.66 -1.26
CA ILE A 88 0.68 2.72 -1.12
C ILE A 88 0.23 1.26 -1.17
N CYS A 89 -0.92 0.91 -0.57
CA CYS A 89 -1.44 -0.45 -0.69
C CYS A 89 -1.88 -0.80 -2.11
N MET A 90 -2.42 0.16 -2.86
CA MET A 90 -2.73 0.01 -4.28
C MET A 90 -1.46 -0.23 -5.10
N LEU A 91 -0.44 0.61 -4.91
CA LEU A 91 0.88 0.43 -5.53
C LEU A 91 1.46 -0.95 -5.24
N SER A 92 1.51 -1.33 -3.96
CA SER A 92 2.06 -2.61 -3.50
C SER A 92 1.38 -3.78 -4.20
N ARG A 93 0.05 -3.80 -4.27
CA ARG A 93 -0.67 -4.94 -4.84
C ARG A 93 -0.62 -4.98 -6.36
N SER A 94 -0.77 -3.84 -7.04
CA SER A 94 -0.70 -3.77 -8.51
C SER A 94 0.70 -4.07 -9.05
N ARG A 95 1.74 -3.87 -8.23
CA ARG A 95 3.12 -4.25 -8.55
C ARG A 95 3.52 -5.59 -7.93
N SER A 96 2.56 -6.47 -7.64
CA SER A 96 2.80 -7.83 -7.15
C SER A 96 3.75 -7.93 -5.95
N GLY A 97 3.77 -6.92 -5.08
CA GLY A 97 4.64 -6.86 -3.90
C GLY A 97 6.06 -6.36 -4.14
N GLU A 98 6.36 -5.73 -5.28
CA GLU A 98 7.62 -4.98 -5.45
C GLU A 98 7.78 -3.86 -4.42
N PHE A 99 6.65 -3.30 -3.95
CA PHE A 99 6.62 -2.24 -2.93
C PHE A 99 5.95 -2.73 -1.64
N PRO A 100 6.44 -2.31 -0.45
CA PRO A 100 5.80 -2.64 0.82
C PRO A 100 4.45 -1.93 0.95
N PRO A 101 3.38 -2.60 1.39
CA PRO A 101 2.14 -1.93 1.74
C PRO A 101 2.33 -1.07 2.99
N PHE A 102 1.42 -0.12 3.23
CA PHE A 102 1.50 0.75 4.39
C PHE A 102 0.13 1.04 4.99
N ASP A 103 -0.04 0.73 6.27
CA ASP A 103 -1.19 1.16 7.08
C ASP A 103 -0.80 1.36 8.55
N GLN A 104 -1.77 1.71 9.40
CA GLN A 104 -1.53 2.01 10.81
C GLN A 104 -0.85 0.85 11.58
N TYR A 105 -1.14 -0.41 11.23
CA TYR A 105 -0.55 -1.56 11.93
C TYR A 105 0.84 -1.86 11.41
N VAL A 106 1.07 -1.68 10.10
CA VAL A 106 2.42 -1.73 9.53
C VAL A 106 3.31 -0.66 10.15
N LEU A 107 2.85 0.59 10.21
CA LEU A 107 3.58 1.69 10.83
C LEU A 107 3.95 1.39 12.30
N LEU A 108 2.97 0.93 13.10
CA LEU A 108 3.24 0.57 14.50
C LEU A 108 4.16 -0.66 14.62
N GLY A 109 4.04 -1.62 13.71
CA GLY A 109 4.92 -2.78 13.63
C GLY A 109 6.37 -2.41 13.37
N LEU A 110 6.61 -1.53 12.38
CA LEU A 110 7.94 -1.02 12.03
C LEU A 110 8.57 -0.20 13.16
N PHE A 111 7.76 0.57 13.90
CA PHE A 111 8.23 1.27 15.09
C PHE A 111 8.63 0.28 16.20
N ARG A 112 7.78 -0.71 16.49
CA ARG A 112 8.05 -1.71 17.53
C ARG A 112 9.20 -2.66 17.23
N SER A 113 9.51 -2.87 15.95
CA SER A 113 10.70 -3.63 15.53
C SER A 113 11.98 -2.79 15.55
N GLY A 114 11.91 -1.50 15.92
CA GLY A 114 13.06 -0.61 15.97
C GLY A 114 13.54 -0.09 14.62
N VAL A 115 12.76 -0.29 13.55
CA VAL A 115 13.08 0.22 12.20
C VAL A 115 12.90 1.73 12.15
N LEU A 116 11.83 2.22 12.78
CA LEU A 116 11.51 3.64 12.88
C LEU A 116 11.87 4.16 14.28
N THR A 117 12.43 5.38 14.34
CA THR A 117 12.51 6.14 15.58
C THR A 117 11.14 6.73 15.95
N GLN A 118 11.01 7.28 17.15
CA GLN A 118 9.79 7.98 17.57
C GLN A 118 9.47 9.16 16.64
N ASP A 119 10.47 9.98 16.31
CA ASP A 119 10.30 11.13 15.42
C ASP A 119 9.81 10.72 14.02
N GLU A 120 10.39 9.65 13.46
CA GLU A 120 9.99 9.14 12.14
C GLU A 120 8.58 8.54 12.15
N TYR A 121 8.24 7.82 13.23
CA TYR A 121 6.89 7.31 13.43
C TYR A 121 5.87 8.45 13.46
N ASP A 122 6.16 9.51 14.23
CA ASP A 122 5.28 10.68 14.35
C ASP A 122 5.16 11.45 13.03
N GLU A 123 6.24 11.59 12.26
CA GLU A 123 6.22 12.20 10.93
C GLU A 123 5.42 11.37 9.92
N LEU A 124 5.59 10.04 9.91
CA LEU A 124 4.79 9.15 9.06
C LEU A 124 3.30 9.17 9.48
N ALA A 125 3.01 9.27 10.77
CA ALA A 125 1.64 9.38 11.29
C ALA A 125 0.96 10.69 10.88
N ARG A 126 1.72 11.78 10.71
CA ARG A 126 1.23 13.08 10.19
C ARG A 126 0.91 13.05 8.70
N LYS A 127 1.38 12.04 7.96
CA LYS A 127 1.04 11.80 6.55
C LYS A 127 1.31 12.99 5.62
N LYS A 128 2.40 13.74 5.86
CA LYS A 128 2.88 14.75 4.89
C LYS A 128 3.62 14.04 3.76
N ILE A 129 3.20 14.27 2.50
CA ILE A 129 3.73 13.53 1.33
C ILE A 129 5.25 13.64 1.24
N SER A 130 5.84 14.84 1.39
CA SER A 130 7.29 15.04 1.31
C SER A 130 8.08 14.17 2.29
N THR A 131 7.76 14.26 3.58
CA THR A 131 8.45 13.51 4.64
C THR A 131 8.14 12.02 4.52
N PHE A 132 6.91 11.67 4.15
CA PHE A 132 6.51 10.29 3.94
C PHE A 132 7.35 9.62 2.85
N SER A 133 7.44 10.23 1.66
CA SER A 133 8.18 9.67 0.53
C SER A 133 9.65 9.41 0.87
N GLU A 134 10.28 10.31 1.63
CA GLU A 134 11.67 10.13 2.04
C GLU A 134 11.85 8.95 3.00
N ILE A 135 11.10 8.91 4.11
CA ILE A 135 11.24 7.85 5.12
C ILE A 135 10.80 6.50 4.54
N TYR A 136 9.69 6.49 3.80
CA TYR A 136 9.16 5.29 3.17
C TYR A 136 10.19 4.65 2.24
N LEU A 137 10.83 5.43 1.36
CA LEU A 137 11.84 4.88 0.45
C LEU A 137 13.11 4.47 1.19
N ARG A 138 13.66 5.35 2.04
CA ARG A 138 14.98 5.13 2.68
C ARG A 138 14.98 4.00 3.70
N LYS A 139 13.86 3.77 4.38
CA LYS A 139 13.76 2.76 5.45
C LYS A 139 12.85 1.61 5.08
N VAL A 140 11.60 1.90 4.70
CA VAL A 140 10.58 0.86 4.55
C VAL A 140 10.81 0.03 3.28
N VAL A 141 10.99 0.69 2.12
CA VAL A 141 11.31 0.00 0.85
C VAL A 141 12.66 -0.70 0.94
N LYS A 142 13.67 -0.05 1.52
CA LYS A 142 14.99 -0.66 1.71
C LYS A 142 14.89 -1.98 2.50
N LEU A 143 14.24 -1.97 3.67
CA LEU A 143 14.06 -3.17 4.48
C LEU A 143 13.23 -4.23 3.74
N TRP A 144 12.19 -3.82 3.03
CA TRP A 144 11.37 -4.73 2.22
C TRP A 144 12.18 -5.47 1.16
N LEU A 145 13.06 -4.76 0.44
CA LEU A 145 13.94 -5.37 -0.55
C LEU A 145 14.94 -6.35 0.08
N GLU A 146 15.48 -6.02 1.26
CA GLU A 146 16.34 -6.94 2.02
C GLU A 146 15.59 -8.23 2.42
N GLU A 147 14.37 -8.09 2.93
CA GLU A 147 13.52 -9.22 3.35
C GLU A 147 13.09 -10.10 2.16
N THR A 148 12.69 -9.49 1.04
CA THR A 148 12.32 -10.24 -0.17
C THR A 148 13.52 -10.92 -0.83
N ALA A 149 14.69 -10.27 -0.84
CA ALA A 149 15.95 -10.87 -1.32
C ALA A 149 16.37 -12.10 -0.49
N SER A 150 15.96 -12.18 0.78
CA SER A 150 16.17 -13.37 1.63
C SER A 150 15.20 -14.52 1.32
N GLY A 151 14.31 -14.36 0.34
CA GLY A 151 13.35 -15.37 -0.10
C GLY A 151 12.01 -15.33 0.63
N ARG A 152 11.77 -14.32 1.48
CA ARG A 152 10.47 -14.17 2.15
C ARG A 152 9.42 -13.61 1.18
N LYS A 153 8.22 -14.18 1.22
CA LYS A 153 7.09 -13.72 0.43
C LYS A 153 6.55 -12.39 0.96
N PRO A 154 6.13 -11.44 0.09
CA PRO A 154 5.48 -10.18 0.46
C PRO A 154 4.41 -10.31 1.55
N SER A 155 3.48 -11.24 1.38
CA SER A 155 2.37 -11.47 2.33
C SER A 155 2.86 -11.84 3.73
N HIS A 156 3.92 -12.64 3.84
CA HIS A 156 4.49 -13.03 5.13
C HIS A 156 5.21 -11.87 5.81
N ILE A 157 5.88 -11.01 5.05
CA ILE A 157 6.58 -9.82 5.59
C ILE A 157 5.53 -8.85 6.15
N ASP A 158 4.50 -8.52 5.37
CA ASP A 158 3.40 -7.66 5.79
C ASP A 158 2.68 -8.21 7.03
N GLU A 159 2.34 -9.50 7.03
CA GLU A 159 1.71 -10.15 8.19
C GLU A 159 2.57 -10.05 9.45
N SER A 160 3.89 -10.24 9.32
CA SER A 160 4.82 -10.11 10.45
C SER A 160 4.79 -8.71 11.06
N TRP A 161 4.86 -7.68 10.21
CA TRP A 161 4.81 -6.28 10.66
C TRP A 161 3.45 -5.97 11.30
N VAL A 162 2.35 -6.39 10.68
CA VAL A 162 0.99 -6.21 11.20
C VAL A 162 0.80 -6.90 12.56
N LEU A 163 1.29 -8.13 12.73
CA LEU A 163 1.21 -8.87 14.00
C LEU A 163 1.96 -8.14 15.12
N LEU A 164 3.15 -7.60 14.84
CA LEU A 164 3.87 -6.76 15.80
C LEU A 164 3.09 -5.50 16.15
N GLY A 165 2.46 -4.85 15.16
CA GLY A 165 1.60 -3.68 15.38
C GLY A 165 0.34 -3.98 16.22
N LYS A 166 -0.16 -5.21 16.20
CA LYS A 166 -1.37 -5.61 16.96
C LYS A 166 -1.11 -6.00 18.42
N LYS A 167 0.14 -6.29 18.81
CA LYS A 167 0.48 -6.61 20.21
C LYS A 167 0.01 -5.46 21.12
N LYS A 168 -0.53 -5.75 22.30
CA LYS A 168 -0.94 -4.68 23.24
C LYS A 168 0.26 -4.21 24.03
#